data_AF-A0A358KGV0-F1
#
_entry.id   AF-A0A358KGV0-F1
#
_cell.length_a   1.000
_cell.length_b   1.000
_cell.length_c   1.000
_cell.angle_alpha   90.00
_cell.angle_beta   90.00
_cell.angle_gamma   90.00
#
_symmetry.space_group_name_H-M   'P 1'
#
loop_
_entity.id
_entity.type
_entity.pdbx_description
1 polymer ?
#
loop_
_entity_poly.entity_id
_entity_poly.type
_entity_poly.pdbx_seq_one_letter_code
_entity_poly.pdbx_strand_id
1 'polypeptide(L)'
;MNGFPYGDFHGTRVKEDVYAPDWTTPERVEYTKRLFDILAAIAPADSGGSVSTVPCSYKEFITSGEQVAAMRRNLWEVVDYIDELSERTGKDLHLG
;
A
#
# COMPACT_ATOMS: atom_id res chain seq x y z
N MET A 1 2.82 0.50 10.73
CA MET A 1 3.80 1.25 9.90
C MET A 1 3.03 2.26 9.08
N ASN A 2 3.54 3.49 8.94
CA ASN A 2 2.93 4.50 8.08
C ASN A 2 3.52 4.38 6.66
N GLY A 3 2.72 3.89 5.72
CA GLY A 3 3.02 3.77 4.29
C GLY A 3 2.34 4.82 3.42
N PHE A 4 1.76 5.87 4.01
CA PHE A 4 1.19 6.98 3.26
C PHE A 4 2.27 7.74 2.47
N PRO A 5 3.43 8.10 3.06
CA PRO A 5 4.56 8.66 2.31
C PRO A 5 5.01 7.75 1.16
N TYR A 6 5.19 8.30 -0.03
CA TYR A 6 5.95 7.65 -1.10
C TYR A 6 7.06 8.60 -1.58
N GLY A 7 8.29 8.11 -1.66
CA GLY A 7 9.46 8.87 -2.11
C GLY A 7 9.90 10.01 -1.19
N ASP A 8 10.81 10.85 -1.68
CA ASP A 8 11.44 11.95 -0.92
C ASP A 8 10.46 13.10 -0.62
N PHE A 9 10.47 13.55 0.65
CA PHE A 9 9.62 14.66 1.15
C PHE A 9 10.32 16.04 1.03
N HIS A 10 10.93 16.34 -0.12
CA HIS A 10 11.62 17.62 -0.35
C HIS A 10 11.07 18.34 -1.59
N GLY A 11 10.29 19.41 -1.39
CA GLY A 11 9.78 20.28 -2.45
C GLY A 11 8.39 20.87 -2.17
N THR A 12 8.04 21.95 -2.88
CA THR A 12 6.72 22.58 -2.84
C THR A 12 5.68 21.63 -3.41
N ARG A 13 5.06 20.81 -2.55
CA ARG A 13 4.00 19.87 -2.94
C ARG A 13 2.72 20.63 -3.28
N VAL A 14 2.13 20.31 -4.42
CA VAL A 14 0.69 20.50 -4.62
C VAL A 14 -0.01 19.53 -3.66
N LYS A 15 -1.11 19.93 -3.02
CA LYS A 15 -1.72 19.16 -1.90
C LYS A 15 -2.18 17.77 -2.32
N GLU A 16 -2.46 17.58 -3.60
CA GLU A 16 -3.06 16.39 -4.19
C GLU A 16 -2.00 15.35 -4.58
N ASP A 17 -0.77 15.77 -4.89
CA ASP A 17 0.33 14.85 -5.26
C ASP A 17 0.75 13.92 -4.10
N VAL A 18 0.30 14.20 -2.88
CA VAL A 18 0.51 13.30 -1.72
C VAL A 18 -0.16 11.94 -1.88
N TYR A 19 -1.17 11.83 -2.75
CA TYR A 19 -1.83 10.56 -3.06
C TYR A 19 -1.07 9.75 -4.11
N ALA A 20 -0.17 10.37 -4.87
CA ALA A 20 0.57 9.73 -5.94
C ALA A 20 1.89 9.11 -5.44
N PRO A 21 2.28 7.94 -5.97
CA PRO A 21 1.48 7.03 -6.77
C PRO A 21 0.32 6.45 -5.96
N ASP A 22 -0.85 6.31 -6.58
CA ASP A 22 -2.03 5.72 -5.94
C ASP A 22 -2.21 4.27 -6.39
N TRP A 23 -3.32 3.65 -6.01
CA TRP A 23 -3.57 2.24 -6.33
C TRP A 23 -3.80 1.96 -7.81
N THR A 24 -3.90 2.98 -8.68
CA THR A 24 -4.02 2.76 -10.13
C THR A 24 -2.72 2.31 -10.78
N THR A 25 -1.59 2.41 -10.07
CA THR A 25 -0.26 2.15 -10.61
C THR A 25 0.48 1.01 -9.88
N PRO A 26 1.35 0.26 -10.59
CA PRO A 26 2.11 -0.84 -9.98
C PRO A 26 3.13 -0.37 -8.94
N GLU A 27 3.57 0.89 -8.99
CA GLU A 27 4.52 1.45 -8.02
C GLU A 27 3.96 1.43 -6.59
N ARG A 28 2.64 1.67 -6.42
CA ARG A 28 1.98 1.58 -5.11
C ARG A 28 1.92 0.14 -4.60
N VAL A 29 1.74 -0.84 -5.50
CA VAL A 29 1.73 -2.27 -5.16
C VAL A 29 3.09 -2.68 -4.61
N GLU A 30 4.15 -2.45 -5.38
CA GLU A 30 5.50 -2.85 -5.02
C GLU A 30 6.01 -2.16 -3.75
N TYR A 31 5.68 -0.87 -3.60
CA TYR A 31 5.98 -0.15 -2.37
C TYR A 31 5.28 -0.76 -1.16
N THR A 32 3.98 -1.06 -1.28
CA THR A 32 3.20 -1.61 -0.16
C THR A 32 3.68 -3.00 0.24
N LYS A 33 3.94 -3.89 -0.73
CA LYS A 33 4.53 -5.22 -0.45
C LYS A 33 5.84 -5.11 0.31
N ARG A 34 6.73 -4.20 -0.11
CA ARG A 34 8.01 -3.96 0.56
C ARG A 34 7.83 -3.49 2.02
N LEU A 35 6.83 -2.66 2.29
CA LEU A 35 6.52 -2.26 3.68
C LEU A 35 6.09 -3.46 4.52
N PHE A 36 5.32 -4.38 3.96
CA PHE A 36 4.93 -5.62 4.63
C PHE A 36 6.11 -6.57 4.85
N ASP A 37 7.02 -6.72 3.88
CA ASP A 37 8.27 -7.46 4.07
C ASP A 37 9.07 -6.91 5.26
N ILE A 38 9.25 -5.59 5.32
CA ILE A 38 9.96 -4.92 6.41
C ILE A 38 9.20 -5.13 7.73
N LEU A 39 7.88 -4.92 7.74
CA LEU A 39 7.05 -5.10 8.93
C LEU A 39 7.15 -6.53 9.44
N ALA A 40 7.05 -7.53 8.57
CA ALA A 40 7.18 -8.94 8.91
C ALA A 40 8.57 -9.27 9.44
N ALA A 41 9.63 -8.60 8.99
CA ALA A 41 10.98 -8.80 9.51
C ALA A 41 11.17 -8.19 10.92
N ILE A 42 10.54 -7.05 11.22
CA ILE A 42 10.78 -6.30 12.48
C ILE A 42 9.70 -6.50 13.54
N ALA A 43 8.49 -6.93 13.16
CA ALA A 43 7.38 -7.09 14.09
C ALA A 43 7.66 -8.24 15.08
N PRO A 44 7.34 -8.07 16.37
CA PRO A 44 7.31 -9.17 17.34
C PRO A 44 6.43 -10.33 16.86
N ALA A 45 6.80 -11.56 17.23
CA ALA A 45 6.07 -12.76 16.81
C ALA A 45 4.64 -12.82 17.38
N ASP A 46 4.38 -12.14 18.49
CA ASP A 46 3.13 -12.17 19.26
C ASP A 46 2.17 -11.01 18.96
N SER A 47 2.60 -9.98 18.20
CA SER A 47 1.83 -8.74 18.05
C SER A 47 1.29 -8.47 16.64
N GLY A 48 1.77 -9.19 15.62
CA GLY A 48 1.44 -8.88 14.23
C GLY A 48 1.79 -7.42 13.85
N GLY A 49 1.08 -6.85 12.88
CA GLY A 49 1.19 -5.42 12.57
C GLY A 49 0.35 -4.97 11.39
N SER A 50 0.21 -3.65 11.22
CA SER A 50 -0.49 -3.07 10.09
C SER A 50 0.35 -2.07 9.30
N VAL A 51 0.02 -1.89 8.02
CA VAL A 51 0.52 -0.78 7.19
C VAL A 51 -0.66 0.13 6.84
N SER A 52 -0.64 1.37 7.33
CA SER A 52 -1.60 2.40 6.91
C SER A 52 -1.13 3.02 5.60
N THR A 53 -1.99 3.10 4.59
CA THR A 53 -1.62 3.58 3.26
C THR A 53 -2.53 4.72 2.79
N VAL A 54 -2.31 5.22 1.57
CA VAL A 54 -3.26 6.12 0.91
C VAL A 54 -4.60 5.39 0.67
N PRO A 55 -5.75 6.10 0.68
CA PRO A 55 -6.97 5.56 0.11
C PRO A 55 -6.75 5.09 -1.34
N CYS A 56 -7.70 4.35 -1.88
CA CYS A 56 -7.81 3.99 -3.30
C CYS A 56 -7.13 4.98 -4.27
N SER A 57 -7.60 6.23 -4.31
CA SER A 57 -7.05 7.29 -5.16
C SER A 57 -7.59 8.65 -4.70
N TYR A 58 -7.06 9.73 -5.27
CA TYR A 58 -7.69 11.04 -5.24
C TYR A 58 -8.74 11.12 -6.35
N LYS A 59 -9.93 11.66 -6.04
CA LYS A 59 -11.12 11.56 -6.92
C LYS A 59 -10.84 12.11 -8.32
N GLU A 60 -10.09 13.19 -8.42
CA GLU A 60 -9.78 13.90 -9.65
C GLU A 60 -8.74 13.17 -10.52
N PHE A 61 -7.99 12.20 -9.97
CA PHE A 61 -7.08 11.36 -10.76
C PHE A 61 -7.83 10.27 -11.55
N ILE A 62 -9.04 9.92 -11.11
CA ILE A 62 -9.86 8.88 -11.75
C ILE A 62 -10.73 9.50 -12.85
N THR A 63 -10.36 9.22 -14.09
CA THR A 63 -11.03 9.72 -15.30
C THR A 63 -11.62 8.61 -16.16
N SER A 64 -11.29 7.34 -15.89
CA SER A 64 -11.77 6.19 -16.65
C SER A 64 -12.14 4.99 -15.76
N GLY A 65 -13.03 4.14 -16.27
CA GLY A 65 -13.36 2.86 -15.64
C GLY A 65 -12.19 1.87 -15.63
N GLU A 66 -11.22 2.03 -16.54
CA GLU A 66 -10.01 1.22 -16.57
C GLU A 66 -9.12 1.47 -15.34
N GLN A 67 -9.00 2.72 -14.90
CA GLN A 67 -8.26 3.04 -13.67
C GLN A 67 -8.92 2.41 -12.44
N VAL A 68 -10.25 2.38 -12.38
CA VAL A 68 -10.98 1.70 -11.30
C VAL A 68 -10.72 0.19 -11.33
N ALA A 69 -10.70 -0.41 -12.52
CA ALA A 69 -10.39 -1.83 -12.68
C ALA A 69 -8.94 -2.14 -12.30
N ALA A 70 -7.98 -1.30 -12.69
CA ALA A 70 -6.57 -1.43 -12.32
C ALA A 70 -6.37 -1.33 -10.80
N MET A 71 -6.98 -0.32 -10.18
CA MET A 71 -6.98 -0.12 -8.75
C MET A 71 -7.49 -1.34 -7.97
N ARG A 72 -8.61 -1.92 -8.41
CA ARG A 72 -9.14 -3.14 -7.79
C ARG A 72 -8.18 -4.32 -7.92
N ARG A 73 -7.59 -4.52 -9.10
CA ARG A 73 -6.61 -5.61 -9.32
C ARG A 73 -5.39 -5.44 -8.42
N ASN A 74 -4.84 -4.23 -8.36
CA ASN A 74 -3.66 -3.90 -7.57
C ASN A 74 -3.90 -4.07 -6.06
N LEU A 75 -5.07 -3.67 -5.56
CA LEU A 75 -5.46 -3.90 -4.16
C LEU A 75 -5.55 -5.41 -3.85
N TRP A 76 -6.16 -6.20 -4.73
CA TRP A 76 -6.24 -7.65 -4.57
C TRP A 76 -4.89 -8.33 -4.61
N GLU A 77 -3.99 -7.91 -5.49
CA GLU A 77 -2.63 -8.43 -5.52
C GLU A 77 -1.89 -8.22 -4.19
N VAL A 78 -2.09 -7.07 -3.53
CA VAL A 78 -1.51 -6.82 -2.22
C VAL A 78 -2.20 -7.65 -1.13
N VAL A 79 -3.51 -7.83 -1.20
CA VAL A 79 -4.24 -8.68 -0.23
C VAL A 79 -3.77 -10.12 -0.29
N ASP A 80 -3.68 -10.71 -1.49
CA ASP A 80 -3.19 -12.08 -1.68
C ASP A 80 -1.75 -12.21 -1.14
N TYR A 81 -0.91 -11.22 -1.41
CA TYR A 81 0.47 -11.19 -0.91
C TYR A 81 0.55 -11.10 0.63
N ILE A 82 -0.30 -10.30 1.26
CA ILE A 82 -0.35 -10.17 2.72
C ILE A 82 -0.79 -11.49 3.35
N ASP A 83 -1.79 -12.15 2.78
CA ASP A 83 -2.30 -13.45 3.26
C ASP A 83 -1.19 -14.50 3.24
N GLU A 84 -0.51 -14.67 2.10
CA GLU A 84 0.64 -15.59 1.97
C GLU A 84 1.77 -15.26 2.97
N LEU A 85 2.06 -13.97 3.17
CA LEU A 85 3.09 -13.53 4.10
C LEU A 85 2.69 -13.81 5.56
N SER A 86 1.42 -13.59 5.89
CA SER A 86 0.85 -13.90 7.20
C SER A 86 0.93 -15.39 7.52
N GLU A 87 0.53 -16.26 6.58
CA GLU A 87 0.64 -17.71 6.73
C GLU A 87 2.09 -18.15 6.94
N ARG A 88 3.01 -17.65 6.11
CA ARG A 88 4.43 -18.01 6.16
C ARG A 88 5.12 -17.59 7.46
N THR A 89 4.73 -16.44 8.01
CA THR A 89 5.39 -15.86 9.18
C THR A 89 4.67 -16.15 10.49
N GLY A 90 3.43 -16.64 10.43
CA GLY A 90 2.56 -16.80 11.60
C GLY A 90 2.14 -15.47 12.22
N LYS A 91 2.25 -14.36 11.49
CA LYS A 91 1.96 -13.00 11.98
C LYS A 91 0.65 -12.51 11.42
N ASP A 92 -0.13 -11.87 12.28
CA ASP A 92 -1.37 -11.22 11.89
C ASP A 92 -1.07 -9.87 11.23
N LEU A 93 -1.14 -9.80 9.88
CA LEU A 93 -0.76 -8.63 9.10
C LEU A 93 -1.98 -8.02 8.40
N HIS A 94 -2.13 -6.70 8.49
CA HIS A 94 -3.31 -6.00 7.96
C HIS A 94 -2.97 -4.75 7.17
N LEU A 95 -3.65 -4.54 6.05
CA LEU A 95 -3.67 -3.28 5.32
C LEU A 95 -4.72 -2.35 5.94
N GLY A 96 -4.32 -1.12 6.29
CA GLY A 96 -5.18 -0.11 6.93
C GLY A 96 -5.34 1.17 6.15
#